data_AF-G1UXV9-F1
#
_entry.id   AF-G1UXV9-F1
#
_cell.length_a   1.000
_cell.length_b   1.000
_cell.length_c   1.000
_cell.angle_alpha   90.00
_cell.angle_beta   90.00
_cell.angle_gamma   90.00
#
_symmetry.space_group_name_H-M   'P 1'
#
loop_
_entity.id
_entity.type
_entity.pdbx_description
1 polymer ?
#
loop_
_entity_poly.entity_id
_entity_poly.type
_entity_poly.pdbx_seq_one_letter_code
_entity_poly.pdbx_strand_id
1 'polypeptide(L)'
;LSANAEKCLHAAERSTSLATMVSALFGYKIGSRVANLAYEHNITCREAAEREHLLSHEAADDLFDLLSLTDVKKTEALFAKYAGIRNV
;
A
#
# COMPACT_ATOMS: atom_id res chain seq x y z
N LEU A 1 -30.48 2.82 -3.99
CA LEU A 1 -29.16 2.97 -4.65
C LEU A 1 -28.35 1.70 -4.34
N SER A 2 -27.55 1.18 -5.27
CA SER A 2 -26.67 0.02 -5.04
C SER A 2 -25.29 0.27 -5.66
N ALA A 3 -24.22 -0.03 -4.92
CA ALA A 3 -22.85 0.11 -5.40
C ALA A 3 -22.44 -1.08 -6.29
N ASN A 4 -21.56 -0.83 -7.25
CA ASN A 4 -20.89 -1.89 -8.01
C ASN A 4 -19.61 -2.30 -7.27
N ALA A 5 -19.68 -3.38 -6.50
CA ALA A 5 -18.59 -3.84 -5.65
C ALA A 5 -17.30 -4.12 -6.43
N GLU A 6 -17.40 -4.74 -7.61
CA GLU A 6 -16.25 -5.07 -8.46
C GLU A 6 -15.53 -3.82 -8.95
N LYS A 7 -16.27 -2.83 -9.45
CA LYS A 7 -15.69 -1.55 -9.88
C LYS A 7 -15.06 -0.78 -8.73
N CYS A 8 -15.70 -0.80 -7.56
CA CYS A 8 -15.15 -0.15 -6.37
C CYS A 8 -13.85 -0.82 -5.91
N LEU A 9 -13.81 -2.16 -5.88
CA LEU A 9 -12.62 -2.91 -5.51
C LEU A 9 -11.48 -2.64 -6.50
N HIS A 10 -11.76 -2.77 -7.80
CA HIS A 10 -10.76 -2.53 -8.84
C HIS A 10 -10.18 -1.11 -8.78
N ALA A 11 -11.02 -0.10 -8.54
CA ALA A 11 -10.57 1.28 -8.38
C ALA A 11 -9.72 1.47 -7.12
N ALA A 12 -10.08 0.81 -6.02
CA ALA A 12 -9.34 0.88 -4.76
C ALA A 12 -7.96 0.22 -4.88
N GLU A 13 -7.87 -0.99 -5.45
CA GLU A 13 -6.61 -1.74 -5.64
C GLU A 13 -5.60 -0.99 -6.52
N ARG A 14 -6.09 -0.21 -7.48
CA ARG A 14 -5.27 0.56 -8.43
C ARG A 14 -5.02 2.00 -8.00
N SER A 15 -5.54 2.43 -6.85
CA SER A 15 -5.37 3.81 -6.39
C SER A 15 -3.92 4.08 -6.01
N THR A 16 -3.33 5.13 -6.59
CA THR A 16 -1.98 5.59 -6.22
C THR A 16 -1.91 6.13 -4.78
N SER A 17 -3.06 6.43 -4.16
CA SER A 17 -3.13 6.82 -2.74
C SER A 17 -2.63 5.74 -1.79
N LEU A 18 -2.60 4.47 -2.23
CA LEU A 18 -2.05 3.36 -1.45
C LEU A 18 -0.54 3.50 -1.18
N ALA A 19 0.17 4.35 -1.94
CA ALA A 19 1.55 4.72 -1.64
C ALA A 19 1.72 5.41 -0.26
N THR A 20 0.62 5.86 0.37
CA THR A 20 0.62 6.32 1.76
C THR A 20 1.14 5.26 2.72
N MET A 21 0.91 3.97 2.46
CA MET A 21 1.40 2.88 3.31
C MET A 21 2.94 2.84 3.34
N VAL A 22 3.54 2.98 2.16
CA VAL A 22 4.99 3.12 2.01
C VAL A 22 5.47 4.43 2.65
N SER A 23 4.74 5.52 2.48
CA SER A 23 5.09 6.83 3.05
C SER A 23 5.14 6.80 4.58
N ALA A 24 4.23 6.05 5.22
CA ALA A 24 4.18 5.91 6.67
C ALA A 24 5.38 5.11 7.24
N LEU A 25 5.98 4.22 6.44
CA LEU A 25 7.16 3.45 6.82
C LEU A 25 8.47 4.16 6.48
N PHE A 26 8.56 4.75 5.29
CA PHE A 26 9.82 5.19 4.68
C PHE A 26 9.86 6.69 4.35
N GLY A 27 8.81 7.43 4.70
CA GLY A 27 8.70 8.86 4.44
C GLY A 27 8.20 9.21 3.02
N TYR A 28 7.82 10.48 2.87
CA TYR A 28 7.14 10.99 1.68
C TYR A 28 7.91 10.75 0.37
N LYS A 29 9.23 10.99 0.36
CA LYS A 29 10.05 10.86 -0.86
C LYS A 29 10.00 9.45 -1.45
N ILE A 30 10.05 8.42 -0.59
CA ILE A 30 10.00 7.02 -1.02
C ILE A 30 8.59 6.65 -1.44
N GLY A 31 7.56 7.08 -0.69
CA GLY A 31 6.17 6.88 -1.08
C GLY A 31 5.82 7.51 -2.44
N SER A 32 6.24 8.75 -2.71
CA SER A 32 6.04 9.40 -4.01
C SER A 32 6.72 8.64 -5.15
N ARG A 33 7.90 8.07 -4.93
CA ARG A 33 8.56 7.23 -5.92
C ARG A 33 7.72 5.99 -6.27
N VAL A 34 7.16 5.31 -5.26
CA VAL A 34 6.26 4.16 -5.46
C VAL A 34 5.00 4.57 -6.21
N ALA A 35 4.39 5.72 -5.87
CA ALA A 35 3.20 6.22 -6.57
C ALA A 35 3.48 6.48 -8.07
N ASN A 36 4.61 7.12 -8.37
CA ASN A 36 5.02 7.41 -9.75
C ASN A 36 5.31 6.11 -10.51
N LEU A 37 6.05 5.17 -9.92
CA LEU A 37 6.35 3.88 -10.55
C LEU A 37 5.08 3.09 -10.87
N ALA A 38 4.13 3.05 -9.92
CA ALA A 38 2.83 2.41 -10.11
C ALA A 38 2.07 3.02 -11.30
N TYR A 39 2.01 4.35 -11.35
CA TYR A 39 1.35 5.09 -12.43
C TYR A 39 2.03 4.87 -13.80
N GLU A 40 3.35 5.08 -13.89
CA GLU A 40 4.12 5.01 -15.14
C GLU A 40 4.14 3.60 -15.74
N HIS A 41 4.21 2.56 -14.90
CA HIS A 41 4.24 1.17 -15.35
C HIS A 41 2.87 0.50 -15.36
N ASN A 42 1.80 1.22 -15.02
CA ASN A 42 0.43 0.72 -14.95
C ASN A 42 0.26 -0.50 -14.01
N ILE A 43 1.05 -0.55 -12.93
CA ILE A 43 1.02 -1.57 -11.87
C ILE A 43 0.44 -0.99 -10.57
N THR A 44 0.14 -1.84 -9.59
CA THR A 44 -0.32 -1.43 -8.26
C THR A 44 0.83 -0.88 -7.41
N CYS A 45 0.50 -0.07 -6.39
CA CYS A 45 1.51 0.36 -5.40
C CYS A 45 2.12 -0.82 -4.63
N ARG A 46 1.37 -1.92 -4.47
CA ARG A 46 1.85 -3.18 -3.88
C ARG A 46 2.99 -3.77 -4.71
N GLU A 47 2.74 -4.00 -6.01
CA GLU A 47 3.75 -4.51 -6.95
C GLU A 47 4.96 -3.57 -7.07
N ALA A 48 4.72 -2.26 -7.09
CA ALA A 48 5.78 -1.26 -7.13
C ALA A 48 6.69 -1.32 -5.87
N ALA A 49 6.12 -1.51 -4.68
CA ALA A 49 6.88 -1.63 -3.43
C ALA A 49 7.71 -2.92 -3.38
N GLU A 50 7.18 -4.04 -3.89
CA GLU A 50 7.93 -5.31 -4.01
C GLU A 50 9.08 -5.18 -5.02
N ARG A 51 8.82 -4.56 -6.18
CA ARG A 51 9.82 -4.36 -7.24
C ARG A 51 10.98 -3.48 -6.80
N GLU A 52 10.71 -2.50 -5.95
CA GLU A 52 11.72 -1.62 -5.33
C GLU A 52 12.41 -2.27 -4.11
N HIS A 53 12.09 -3.52 -3.79
CA HIS A 53 12.61 -4.26 -2.63
C HIS A 53 12.38 -3.56 -1.28
N LEU A 54 11.32 -2.75 -1.18
CA LEU A 54 10.97 -2.03 0.05
C LEU A 54 10.23 -2.94 1.04
N LEU A 55 9.44 -3.87 0.53
CA LEU A 55 8.62 -4.80 1.30
C LEU A 55 8.86 -6.23 0.84
N SER A 56 8.83 -7.17 1.78
CA SER A 56 8.67 -8.60 1.46
C SER A 56 7.27 -8.85 0.89
N HIS A 57 7.09 -9.99 0.24
CA HIS A 57 5.78 -10.40 -0.27
C HIS A 57 4.71 -10.43 0.83
N GLU A 58 5.05 -11.00 2.00
CA GLU A 58 4.17 -11.04 3.17
C GLU A 58 3.79 -9.62 3.65
N ALA A 59 4.78 -8.72 3.76
CA ALA A 59 4.52 -7.36 4.19
C ALA A 59 3.68 -6.59 3.17
N ALA A 60 3.87 -6.84 1.88
CA ALA A 60 3.09 -6.25 0.82
C ALA A 60 1.62 -6.75 0.83
N ASP A 61 1.37 -8.03 1.04
CA ASP A 61 0.01 -8.56 1.19
C ASP A 61 -0.70 -7.96 2.40
N ASP A 62 -0.03 -7.94 3.55
CA ASP A 62 -0.60 -7.43 4.79
C ASP A 62 -0.90 -5.92 4.71
N LEU A 63 0.07 -5.10 4.29
CA LEU A 63 -0.05 -3.63 4.33
C LEU A 63 -0.96 -3.07 3.23
N PHE A 64 -1.22 -3.83 2.17
CA PHE A 64 -2.11 -3.42 1.08
C PHE A 64 -3.47 -4.13 1.10
N ASP A 65 -3.80 -4.89 2.16
CA ASP A 65 -5.15 -5.42 2.35
C ASP A 65 -6.17 -4.29 2.58
N LEU A 66 -6.95 -4.01 1.55
CA LEU A 66 -7.90 -2.90 1.52
C LEU A 66 -8.91 -2.94 2.67
N LEU A 67 -9.35 -4.14 3.09
CA LEU A 67 -10.32 -4.26 4.17
C LEU A 67 -9.68 -3.89 5.51
N SER A 68 -8.45 -4.31 5.76
CA SER A 68 -7.70 -3.90 6.94
C SER A 68 -7.45 -2.40 6.98
N LEU A 69 -7.26 -1.75 5.83
CA LEU A 69 -7.09 -0.29 5.74
C LEU A 69 -8.36 0.51 6.06
N THR A 70 -9.54 -0.13 6.07
CA THR A 70 -10.78 0.52 6.53
C THR A 70 -10.98 0.45 8.05
N ASP A 71 -10.14 -0.30 8.75
CA ASP A 71 -10.18 -0.47 10.20
C ASP A 71 -8.91 0.09 10.84
N VAL A 72 -9.08 1.15 11.65
CA VAL A 72 -7.96 1.83 12.29
C VAL A 72 -7.15 0.91 13.20
N LYS A 73 -7.79 -0.01 13.94
CA LYS A 73 -7.10 -0.90 14.89
C LYS A 73 -6.27 -1.94 14.15
N LYS A 74 -6.81 -2.47 13.04
CA LYS A 74 -6.06 -3.41 12.18
C LYS A 74 -4.87 -2.71 11.54
N THR A 75 -5.09 -1.50 11.01
CA THR A 75 -4.03 -0.70 10.40
C THR A 75 -2.91 -0.41 11.41
N GLU A 76 -3.24 0.04 12.62
CA GLU A 76 -2.26 0.25 13.70
C GLU A 76 -1.48 -1.02 14.04
N ALA A 77 -2.16 -2.16 14.16
CA ALA A 77 -1.52 -3.44 14.44
C ALA A 77 -0.55 -3.88 13.33
N LEU A 78 -0.90 -3.65 12.06
CA LEU A 78 -0.03 -3.92 10.91
C LEU A 78 1.23 -3.05 10.94
N PHE A 79 1.08 -1.74 11.17
CA PHE A 79 2.24 -0.85 11.29
C PHE A 79 3.11 -1.17 12.51
N ALA A 80 2.53 -1.66 13.60
CA ALA A 80 3.29 -2.16 14.74
C ALA A 80 4.06 -3.45 14.40
N LYS A 81 3.43 -4.41 13.70
CA LYS A 81 4.08 -5.66 13.21
C LYS A 81 5.33 -5.35 12.38
N TYR A 82 5.26 -4.32 11.54
CA TYR A 82 6.34 -3.94 10.61
C TYR A 82 7.16 -2.73 11.05
N ALA A 83 7.06 -2.29 12.31
CA ALA A 83 7.76 -1.11 12.81
C ALA A 83 9.30 -1.21 12.67
N GLY A 84 9.85 -2.42 12.72
CA GLY A 84 11.29 -2.67 12.56
C GLY A 84 11.84 -2.41 11.16
N ILE A 85 10.98 -2.32 10.14
CA ILE A 85 11.39 -2.04 8.75
C ILE A 85 11.78 -0.56 8.57
N ARG A 86 11.37 0.33 9.49
CA ARG A 86 11.52 1.79 9.39
C ARG A 86 12.97 2.30 9.55
N ASN A 87 13.95 1.43 9.77
CA ASN A 87 15.36 1.79 10.03
C ASN A 87 16.24 1.67 8.77
N VAL A 88 15.94 2.47 7.73
CA VAL A 88 16.87 2.72 6.61
C VAL A 88 17.16 4.20 6.50
#